data_AF-A0A3C0GB99-F1
#
_entry.id   AF-A0A3C0GB99-F1
#
_cell.length_a   1.000
_cell.length_b   1.000
_cell.length_c   1.000
_cell.angle_alpha   90.00
_cell.angle_beta   90.00
_cell.angle_gamma   90.00
#
_symmetry.space_group_name_H-M   'P 1'
#
loop_
_entity.id
_entity.type
_entity.pdbx_description
1 polymer ?
#
loop_
_entity_poly.entity_id
_entity_poly.type
_entity_poly.pdbx_seq_one_letter_code
_entity_poly.pdbx_strand_id
1 'polypeptide(L)'
;MDDEVLKHFREKKIYNNFRPSDIAIHPQTKEIYMLEGAKPKLLILDKNGVAKNGYSLSKKIFPQPEGITFSPDGDLYISSEGKKDGVGTITKLKLLL
;
A
#
# COMPACT_ATOMS: atom_id res chain seq x y z
N MET A 1 -11.43 -9.32 -12.44
CA MET A 1 -10.57 -9.62 -11.27
C MET A 1 -11.39 -10.56 -10.41
N ASP A 2 -11.08 -11.84 -10.52
CA ASP A 2 -11.82 -12.91 -9.83
C ASP A 2 -11.18 -13.26 -8.48
N ASP A 3 -10.01 -12.69 -8.21
CA ASP A 3 -9.30 -12.78 -6.94
C ASP A 3 -10.12 -12.15 -5.80
N GLU A 4 -10.42 -12.94 -4.77
CA GLU A 4 -11.25 -12.54 -3.63
C GLU A 4 -10.72 -11.31 -2.89
N VAL A 5 -9.39 -11.18 -2.76
CA VAL A 5 -8.76 -10.05 -2.06
C VAL A 5 -9.07 -8.74 -2.80
N LEU A 6 -9.08 -8.78 -4.12
CA LEU A 6 -9.20 -7.61 -4.97
C LEU A 6 -10.66 -7.27 -5.31
N LYS A 7 -11.61 -8.16 -5.06
CA LYS A 7 -13.05 -7.89 -5.26
C LYS A 7 -13.51 -6.65 -4.48
N HIS A 8 -12.97 -6.43 -3.29
CA HIS A 8 -13.29 -5.27 -2.45
C HIS A 8 -12.83 -3.92 -3.03
N PHE A 9 -11.90 -3.93 -3.98
CA PHE A 9 -11.39 -2.73 -4.65
C PHE A 9 -11.95 -2.55 -6.06
N ARG A 10 -12.92 -3.38 -6.45
CA ARG A 10 -13.47 -3.36 -7.81
C ARG A 10 -14.29 -2.10 -8.05
N GLU A 11 -13.89 -1.36 -9.07
CA GLU A 11 -14.59 -0.20 -9.61
C GLU A 11 -15.18 -0.53 -10.98
N LYS A 12 -16.12 0.31 -11.44
CA LYS A 12 -16.74 0.15 -12.77
C LYS A 12 -15.70 0.22 -13.90
N LYS A 13 -14.67 1.04 -13.72
CA LYS A 13 -13.56 1.23 -14.66
C LYS A 13 -12.32 0.57 -14.08
N ILE A 14 -11.77 -0.43 -14.78
CA ILE A 14 -10.67 -1.28 -14.29
C ILE A 14 -9.45 -0.45 -13.84
N TYR A 15 -9.11 0.61 -14.56
CA TYR A 15 -7.97 1.49 -14.21
C TYR A 15 -8.17 2.28 -12.90
N ASN A 16 -9.37 2.27 -12.33
CA ASN A 16 -9.65 2.87 -11.02
C ASN A 16 -9.59 1.86 -9.87
N ASN A 17 -9.42 0.56 -10.16
CA ASN A 17 -9.39 -0.48 -9.14
C ASN A 17 -8.18 -0.32 -8.23
N PHE A 18 -7.00 -0.13 -8.84
CA PHE A 18 -5.75 0.07 -8.13
C PHE A 18 -4.81 0.95 -8.95
N ARG A 19 -4.22 1.95 -8.32
CA ARG A 19 -3.34 2.96 -8.95
C ARG A 19 -2.02 3.02 -8.19
N PRO A 20 -1.08 2.11 -8.47
CA PRO A 20 0.15 2.00 -7.69
C PRO A 20 0.92 3.32 -7.68
N SER A 21 1.41 3.72 -6.52
CA SER A 21 2.37 4.82 -6.35
C SER A 21 3.78 4.30 -6.16
N ASP A 22 3.96 3.24 -5.37
CA ASP A 22 5.27 2.64 -5.10
C ASP A 22 5.16 1.17 -4.67
N ILE A 23 6.28 0.46 -4.61
CA ILE A 23 6.37 -0.97 -4.27
C ILE A 23 7.65 -1.30 -3.49
N ALA A 24 7.53 -2.17 -2.48
CA ALA A 24 8.68 -2.68 -1.72
C ALA A 24 8.55 -4.18 -1.47
N ILE A 25 9.70 -4.86 -1.31
CA ILE A 25 9.78 -6.28 -1.00
C ILE A 25 10.24 -6.44 0.44
N HIS A 26 9.48 -7.18 1.25
CA HIS A 26 9.85 -7.46 2.62
C HIS A 26 11.16 -8.29 2.67
N PRO A 27 12.19 -7.87 3.42
CA PRO A 27 13.54 -8.45 3.30
C PRO A 27 13.61 -9.94 3.69
N GLN A 28 12.81 -10.38 4.68
CA GLN A 28 12.74 -11.77 5.13
C GLN A 28 11.73 -12.61 4.34
N THR A 29 10.45 -12.20 4.30
CA THR A 29 9.36 -13.04 3.74
C THR A 29 9.32 -13.04 2.20
N LYS A 30 9.94 -12.03 1.57
CA LYS A 30 9.88 -11.77 0.12
C LYS A 30 8.47 -11.47 -0.39
N GLU A 31 7.54 -11.16 0.51
CA GLU A 31 6.24 -10.61 0.14
C GLU A 31 6.40 -9.24 -0.49
N ILE A 32 5.53 -8.93 -1.43
CA ILE A 32 5.54 -7.70 -2.20
C ILE A 32 4.43 -6.79 -1.66
N TYR A 33 4.80 -5.59 -1.25
CA TYR A 33 3.90 -4.59 -0.71
C TYR A 33 3.74 -3.48 -1.75
N MET A 34 2.55 -3.35 -2.29
CA MET A 34 2.22 -2.35 -3.32
C MET A 34 1.31 -1.28 -2.72
N LEU A 35 1.75 -0.03 -2.83
CA LEU A 35 1.10 1.14 -2.26
C LEU A 35 0.30 1.88 -3.34
N GLU A 36 -0.82 2.50 -2.96
CA GLU A 36 -1.54 3.44 -3.82
C GLU A 36 -1.71 4.80 -3.13
N GLY A 37 -1.43 5.88 -3.85
CA GLY A 37 -1.57 7.26 -3.35
C GLY A 37 -2.98 7.84 -3.44
N ALA A 38 -3.66 7.66 -4.58
CA ALA A 38 -4.89 8.41 -4.91
C ALA A 38 -6.09 8.05 -4.01
N LYS A 39 -6.36 6.75 -3.89
CA LYS A 39 -7.29 6.17 -2.89
C LYS A 39 -6.45 5.25 -1.99
N PRO A 40 -5.90 5.76 -0.88
CA PRO A 40 -4.86 5.08 -0.11
C PRO A 40 -5.19 3.62 0.19
N LYS A 41 -4.36 2.72 -0.34
CA LYS A 41 -4.47 1.27 -0.17
C LYS A 41 -3.08 0.66 -0.07
N LEU A 42 -3.02 -0.47 0.63
CA LEU A 42 -1.85 -1.35 0.68
C LEU A 42 -2.27 -2.75 0.26
N LEU A 43 -1.69 -3.23 -0.83
CA LEU A 43 -1.86 -4.60 -1.33
C LEU A 43 -0.62 -5.42 -0.97
N ILE A 44 -0.82 -6.58 -0.38
CA ILE A 44 0.24 -7.53 -0.06
C ILE A 44 0.09 -8.74 -0.98
N LEU A 45 1.15 -9.02 -1.72
CA LEU A 45 1.27 -10.19 -2.58
C LEU A 45 2.31 -11.15 -2.00
N ASP A 46 2.17 -12.43 -2.30
CA ASP A 46 3.24 -13.39 -2.07
C ASP A 46 4.42 -13.15 -3.04
N LYS A 47 5.50 -13.92 -2.86
CA LYS A 47 6.71 -13.82 -3.69
C LYS A 47 6.49 -14.12 -5.19
N ASN A 48 5.36 -14.70 -5.56
CA ASN A 48 4.98 -15.02 -6.93
C ASN A 48 3.98 -13.99 -7.51
N GLY A 49 3.62 -12.96 -6.75
CA GLY A 49 2.67 -11.93 -7.16
C GLY A 49 1.20 -12.30 -6.94
N VAL A 50 0.90 -13.36 -6.20
CA VAL A 50 -0.49 -13.75 -5.85
C VAL A 50 -0.96 -12.89 -4.67
N ALA A 51 -2.15 -12.31 -4.77
CA ALA A 51 -2.68 -11.46 -3.71
C ALA A 51 -2.96 -12.26 -2.44
N LYS A 52 -2.45 -11.76 -1.31
CA LYS A 52 -2.70 -12.32 0.02
C LYS A 52 -3.70 -11.48 0.81
N ASN A 53 -3.44 -10.17 0.89
CA ASN A 53 -4.21 -9.24 1.71
C ASN A 53 -4.32 -7.87 1.04
N GLY A 54 -5.40 -7.15 1.33
CA GLY A 54 -5.60 -5.78 0.90
C GLY A 54 -6.15 -4.92 2.02
N TYR A 55 -5.57 -3.74 2.23
CA TYR A 55 -5.96 -2.80 3.27
C TYR A 55 -6.32 -1.46 2.67
N SER A 56 -7.46 -0.90 3.06
CA SER A 56 -7.74 0.52 2.86
C SER A 56 -7.00 1.33 3.93
N LEU A 57 -6.24 2.34 3.53
CA LEU A 57 -5.55 3.24 4.43
C LEU A 57 -6.39 4.50 4.64
N SER A 58 -6.39 5.02 5.87
CA SER A 58 -7.09 6.27 6.17
C SER A 58 -6.40 7.44 5.48
N LYS A 59 -7.10 8.13 4.58
CA LYS A 59 -6.62 9.37 3.92
C LYS A 59 -6.37 10.52 4.90
N LYS A 60 -6.85 10.41 6.15
CA LYS A 60 -6.52 11.35 7.23
C LYS A 60 -5.10 11.13 7.76
N ILE A 61 -4.63 9.88 7.77
CA ILE A 61 -3.32 9.48 8.27
C ILE A 61 -2.29 9.48 7.13
N PHE A 62 -2.67 8.95 5.97
CA PHE A 62 -1.86 8.83 4.76
C PHE A 62 -2.46 9.67 3.63
N PRO A 63 -2.36 11.00 3.68
CA PRO A 63 -2.73 11.84 2.55
C PRO A 63 -1.67 11.72 1.44
N GLN A 64 -2.04 11.01 0.36
CA GLN A 64 -1.20 10.79 -0.82
C GLN A 64 0.14 10.09 -0.45
N PRO A 65 0.08 8.81 -0.06
CA PRO A 65 1.26 8.01 0.20
C PRO A 65 1.96 7.63 -1.12
N GLU A 66 3.23 7.97 -1.23
CA GLU A 66 4.00 7.88 -2.49
C GLU A 66 5.34 7.17 -2.33
N GLY A 67 5.70 6.75 -1.12
CA GLY A 67 6.90 5.95 -0.89
C GLY A 67 6.67 4.84 0.12
N ILE A 68 7.29 3.69 -0.12
CA ILE A 68 7.23 2.53 0.77
C ILE A 68 8.60 1.85 0.86
N THR A 69 9.03 1.50 2.06
CA THR A 69 10.28 0.74 2.23
C THR A 69 10.27 -0.08 3.52
N PHE A 70 11.23 -0.99 3.63
CA PHE A 70 11.47 -1.79 4.81
C PHE A 70 12.86 -1.51 5.37
N SER A 71 12.97 -1.47 6.69
CA SER A 71 14.28 -1.66 7.34
C SER A 71 14.79 -3.09 7.12
N PRO A 72 16.10 -3.34 7.32
CA PRO A 72 16.65 -4.70 7.28
C PRO A 72 15.95 -5.67 8.23
N ASP A 73 15.38 -5.21 9.34
CA ASP A 73 14.69 -6.05 10.33
C ASP A 73 13.20 -6.30 9.99
N GLY A 74 12.69 -5.71 8.90
CA GLY A 74 11.32 -5.90 8.44
C GLY A 74 10.32 -4.85 8.92
N ASP A 75 10.77 -3.79 9.63
CA ASP A 75 9.88 -2.66 9.93
C ASP A 75 9.46 -1.92 8.65
N LEU A 76 8.16 -1.71 8.48
CA LEU A 76 7.56 -1.02 7.33
C LEU A 76 7.51 0.50 7.56
N TYR A 77 7.96 1.26 6.56
CA TYR A 77 7.87 2.73 6.53
C TYR A 77 7.14 3.19 5.28
N ILE A 78 6.27 4.18 5.45
CA ILE A 78 5.53 4.83 4.35
C ILE A 78 5.77 6.33 4.41
N SER A 79 6.13 6.95 3.29
CA SER A 79 6.12 8.39 3.13
C SER A 79 4.80 8.87 2.50
N SER A 80 4.33 10.04 2.93
CA SER A 80 3.09 10.66 2.48
C SER A 80 3.33 12.14 2.19
N GLU A 81 2.91 12.64 1.04
CA GLU A 81 3.18 14.03 0.62
C GLU A 81 2.46 15.07 1.49
N GLY A 82 1.30 14.71 2.05
CA GLY A 82 0.42 15.66 2.71
C GLY A 82 -0.78 16.01 1.83
N LYS A 83 -1.54 17.01 2.27
CA LYS A 83 -2.52 17.69 1.40
C LYS A 83 -1.82 18.84 0.68
N LYS A 84 -2.51 19.54 -0.22
CA LYS A 84 -1.98 20.66 -1.01
C LYS A 84 -1.08 21.64 -0.23
N ASP A 85 -1.47 22.00 0.99
CA ASP A 85 -0.71 22.89 1.89
C ASP A 85 -0.35 22.19 3.22
N GLY A 86 -0.31 20.86 3.21
CA GLY A 86 -0.03 20.03 4.38
C GLY A 86 1.45 19.68 4.53
N VAL A 87 1.79 19.13 5.69
CA VAL A 87 3.14 18.63 5.97
C VAL A 87 3.24 17.17 5.56
N GLY A 88 4.28 16.83 4.80
CA GLY A 88 4.60 15.45 4.46
C GLY A 88 5.09 14.67 5.68
N THR A 89 4.83 13.36 5.71
CA THR A 89 5.17 12.50 6.84
C THR A 89 5.94 11.27 6.39
N ILE A 90 6.74 10.72 7.30
CA ILE A 90 7.25 9.34 7.21
C ILE A 90 6.75 8.61 8.44
N THR A 91 6.02 7.52 8.24
CA THR A 91 5.35 6.78 9.30
C THR A 91 5.88 5.35 9.33
N LYS A 92 6.37 4.90 10.49
CA LYS A 92 6.55 3.47 10.78
C LYS A 92 5.18 2.84 10.98
N LEU A 93 4.77 1.96 10.07
CA LEU A 93 3.47 1.30 10.12
C LEU A 93 3.62 -0.10 10.72
N LYS A 94 2.75 -0.43 11.69
CA LYS A 94 2.60 -1.79 12.19
C LYS A 94 1.25 -2.34 11.75
N LEU A 95 1.27 -3.40 10.94
CA LEU A 95 0.06 -4.14 10.60
C LEU A 95 -0.26 -5.09 11.75
N LEU A 96 -1.50 -5.03 12.23
CA LEU A 96 -2.04 -6.07 13.12
C LEU A 96 -2.61 -7.15 12.22
N LEU A 97 -1.96 -8.31 12.22
CA LEU A 97 -2.39 -9.51 11.51
C LEU A 97 -3.40 -10.29 12.36
#